data_AF-A0A8C0ZW00-F1
#
_entry.id   AF-A0A8C0ZW00-F1
#
_cell.length_a   1.000
_cell.length_b   1.000
_cell.length_c   1.000
_cell.angle_alpha   90.00
_cell.angle_beta   90.00
_cell.angle_gamma   90.00
#
_symmetry.space_group_name_H-M   'P 1'
#
loop_
_entity.id
_entity.type
_entity.pdbx_description
1 polymer ?
#
loop_
_entity_poly.entity_id
_entity_poly.type
_entity_poly.pdbx_seq_one_letter_code
_entity_poly.pdbx_strand_id
1 'polypeptide(L)'
;TYTAFRVSLGELKNFLFFVFALILIFDCFLCSYSKVLCIAFEVLQGLQYMNKHGIVHRALSPHNILLDQKGHIKLAKFGLYHMTAHGDDVDFPIGYPSYLAPEVIAQGIFKSTDHMSSEKPLPSGPKSDVWSLGIVLFELCVFFFFLDCVDDTVIVLAEEHGCLDIIKELPENVIDLLKKCLTFHPTKRPTPTELMKDEVFSEVSPLYTPFIEPASLFSSSLRCADLTLPEDISQLYKDISSDYLAERSIEEVYYLWCLAGGDLEKELVNKEIIRSKPPICTLPNFLFEDGESFGQGRDRSSLLDDTTVTLSLCQLRNRLKDVGGEAFYPLLEDDQSNLPHSNSNNELSAAATLPLIIRERDTEYQLNRIILFDRLLKAYPYKKNQIWKEARIDIPPLMRGLTWAALLGVEGAIHAKYDAIDKDTPIPTDRQIEVDIPRCHQYDELLSSPEGHAKFRRVLKAWVVSHPDLVYWQGLDSLCAPFLYLNFNNEALAYACMSAFIPKYLYNFFLKDNSHVIQEYLTVFSQMIAFHDPELSNHLNEIGFIPDVSTQLGSNMPSLLNLPFLQRESLSLFCKTVF
;
A
#
# COMPACT_ATOMS: atom_id res chain seq x y z
N THR A 1 7.54 10.38 20.14
CA THR A 1 6.42 9.50 20.56
C THR A 1 5.45 9.24 19.42
N TYR A 2 5.89 8.47 18.41
CA TYR A 2 4.98 7.85 17.48
C TYR A 2 4.69 6.44 18.01
N THR A 3 3.49 6.23 18.52
CA THR A 3 3.03 4.89 18.89
C THR A 3 2.34 4.31 17.67
N ALA A 4 2.83 3.18 17.17
CA ALA A 4 2.18 2.47 16.07
C ALA A 4 1.03 1.62 16.60
N PHE A 5 -0.09 1.59 15.87
CA PHE A 5 -1.32 0.93 16.30
C PHE A 5 -1.89 0.05 15.19
N ARG A 6 -2.63 -1.00 15.54
CA ARG A 6 -3.31 -1.87 14.57
C ARG A 6 -4.76 -1.47 14.40
N VAL A 7 -5.15 -1.27 13.14
CA VAL A 7 -6.49 -0.88 12.71
C VAL A 7 -7.07 -2.02 11.86
N SER A 8 -8.35 -2.33 12.04
CA SER A 8 -9.04 -3.41 11.34
C SER A 8 -10.50 -3.03 11.03
N LEU A 9 -11.03 -3.41 9.87
CA LEU A 9 -12.38 -3.03 9.42
C LEU A 9 -13.39 -4.15 9.61
N GLY A 10 -13.95 -4.25 10.82
CA GLY A 10 -15.09 -5.12 11.15
C GLY A 10 -14.91 -6.63 10.91
N GLU A 11 -15.94 -7.39 11.28
CA GLU A 11 -16.02 -8.84 11.01
C GLU A 11 -16.36 -9.10 9.54
N LEU A 12 -15.43 -8.81 8.64
CA LEU A 12 -15.52 -9.22 7.23
C LEU A 12 -15.15 -10.71 7.13
N LYS A 13 -16.10 -11.55 6.70
CA LYS A 13 -15.95 -13.02 6.63
C LYS A 13 -14.63 -13.54 6.03
N ASN A 14 -14.04 -12.86 5.04
CA ASN A 14 -12.79 -13.27 4.40
C ASN A 14 -11.52 -12.63 4.97
N PHE A 15 -11.64 -11.54 5.74
CA PHE A 15 -10.50 -10.76 6.26
C PHE A 15 -10.40 -10.72 7.79
N LEU A 16 -11.42 -11.17 8.52
CA LEU A 16 -11.44 -11.15 9.99
C LEU A 16 -11.86 -12.47 10.65
N PHE A 17 -11.53 -13.61 10.04
CA PHE A 17 -11.36 -14.86 10.78
C PHE A 17 -9.90 -15.11 11.16
N PHE A 18 -9.20 -14.05 11.57
CA PHE A 18 -7.93 -14.12 12.31
C PHE A 18 -8.16 -14.41 13.79
N VAL A 19 -9.03 -15.37 14.10
CA VAL A 19 -9.41 -15.70 15.49
C VAL A 19 -8.37 -16.61 16.14
N PHE A 20 -7.49 -17.22 15.35
CA PHE A 20 -6.46 -18.16 15.83
C PHE A 20 -5.07 -17.61 15.52
N ALA A 21 -4.49 -16.86 16.46
CA ALA A 21 -3.04 -16.79 16.58
C ALA A 21 -2.52 -18.22 16.86
N LEU A 22 -1.25 -18.50 16.51
CA LEU A 22 -0.64 -19.82 16.72
C LEU A 22 -0.83 -20.35 18.16
N ILE A 23 -0.92 -19.44 19.13
CA ILE A 23 -1.26 -19.64 20.55
C ILE A 23 -2.49 -20.54 20.76
N LEU A 24 -3.53 -20.46 19.92
CA LEU A 24 -4.71 -21.32 20.09
C LEU A 24 -4.50 -22.76 19.58
N ILE A 25 -3.36 -23.06 18.94
CA ILE A 25 -2.86 -24.44 18.81
C ILE A 25 -2.25 -24.91 20.15
N PHE A 26 -1.69 -24.02 20.99
CA PHE A 26 -1.14 -24.40 22.31
C PHE A 26 -2.28 -24.88 23.25
N ASP A 27 -3.51 -24.39 23.07
CA ASP A 27 -4.71 -24.91 23.76
C ASP A 27 -5.29 -26.20 23.14
N CYS A 28 -4.84 -26.61 21.95
CA CYS A 28 -5.37 -27.75 21.19
C CYS A 28 -4.32 -28.88 21.06
N PHE A 29 -4.35 -29.82 22.01
CA PHE A 29 -3.42 -30.92 22.29
C PHE A 29 -2.97 -31.90 21.16
N LEU A 30 -3.17 -31.63 19.86
CA LEU A 30 -2.59 -32.43 18.77
C LEU A 30 -2.08 -31.58 17.60
N CYS A 31 -0.76 -31.43 17.49
CA CYS A 31 -0.06 -30.98 16.29
C CYS A 31 0.91 -32.08 15.83
N SER A 32 0.75 -32.62 14.62
CA SER A 32 1.68 -33.63 14.09
C SER A 32 2.94 -32.99 13.49
N TYR A 33 4.03 -33.75 13.41
CA TYR A 33 5.26 -33.31 12.73
C TYR A 33 4.99 -32.84 11.28
N SER A 34 4.10 -33.52 10.54
CA SER A 34 3.67 -33.09 9.20
C SER A 34 3.05 -31.69 9.22
N LYS A 35 2.28 -31.35 10.27
CA LYS A 35 1.68 -30.02 10.43
C LYS A 35 2.73 -28.96 10.78
N VAL A 36 3.75 -29.28 11.57
CA VAL A 36 4.91 -28.39 11.80
C VAL A 36 5.63 -28.08 10.48
N LEU A 37 5.83 -29.08 9.62
CA LEU A 37 6.43 -28.87 8.29
C LEU A 37 5.54 -28.05 7.35
N CYS A 38 4.22 -28.25 7.35
CA CYS A 38 3.27 -27.39 6.63
C CYS A 38 3.35 -25.93 7.10
N ILE A 39 3.35 -25.69 8.42
CA ILE A 39 3.48 -24.34 9.00
C ILE A 39 4.81 -23.72 8.58
N ALA A 40 5.93 -24.45 8.71
CA ALA A 40 7.24 -23.97 8.29
C ALA A 40 7.27 -23.59 6.80
N PHE A 41 6.68 -24.43 5.94
CA PHE A 41 6.66 -24.19 4.49
C PHE A 41 5.81 -22.97 4.11
N GLU A 42 4.60 -22.82 4.67
CA GLU A 42 3.76 -21.64 4.40
C GLU A 42 4.37 -20.35 4.97
N VAL A 43 5.00 -20.38 6.15
CA VAL A 43 5.75 -19.22 6.67
C VAL A 43 6.91 -18.87 5.73
N LEU A 44 7.67 -19.87 5.27
CA LEU A 44 8.76 -19.64 4.33
C LEU A 44 8.28 -19.09 2.97
N GLN A 45 7.13 -19.50 2.46
CA GLN A 45 6.50 -18.88 1.29
C GLN A 45 6.22 -17.39 1.52
N GLY A 46 5.62 -17.05 2.67
CA GLY A 46 5.35 -15.66 3.04
C GLY A 46 6.62 -14.83 3.19
N LEU A 47 7.66 -15.36 3.82
CA LEU A 47 8.96 -14.70 3.96
C LEU A 47 9.66 -14.52 2.60
N GLN A 48 9.67 -15.55 1.74
CA GLN A 48 10.18 -15.44 0.37
C GLN A 48 9.45 -14.33 -0.41
N TYR A 49 8.11 -14.27 -0.30
CA TYR A 49 7.32 -13.24 -0.96
C TYR A 49 7.71 -11.84 -0.48
N MET A 50 7.84 -11.63 0.83
CA MET A 50 8.31 -10.36 1.39
C MET A 50 9.71 -10.00 0.87
N ASN A 51 10.65 -10.96 0.86
CA ASN A 51 12.03 -10.69 0.46
C ASN A 51 12.14 -10.33 -1.03
N LYS A 52 11.30 -10.93 -1.91
CA LYS A 52 11.18 -10.53 -3.32
C LYS A 52 10.76 -9.06 -3.50
N HIS A 53 10.04 -8.51 -2.53
CA HIS A 53 9.60 -7.11 -2.48
C HIS A 53 10.48 -6.21 -1.59
N GLY A 54 11.70 -6.66 -1.23
CA GLY A 54 12.63 -5.89 -0.39
C GLY A 54 12.24 -5.82 1.10
N ILE A 55 11.22 -6.57 1.53
CA ILE A 55 10.72 -6.57 2.91
C ILE A 55 11.35 -7.74 3.70
N VAL A 56 11.74 -7.44 4.94
CA VAL A 56 12.14 -8.39 5.98
C VAL A 56 11.17 -8.21 7.15
N HIS A 57 10.67 -9.29 7.74
CA HIS A 57 9.57 -9.26 8.71
C HIS A 57 10.00 -8.70 10.07
N ARG A 58 11.16 -9.13 10.60
CA ARG A 58 11.83 -8.63 11.84
C ARG A 58 11.08 -8.71 13.16
N ALA A 59 9.80 -9.08 13.13
CA ALA A 59 8.93 -9.24 14.29
C ALA A 59 8.20 -10.60 14.24
N LEU A 60 8.76 -11.58 13.54
CA LEU A 60 8.17 -12.91 13.43
C LEU A 60 8.16 -13.60 14.80
N SER A 61 6.99 -14.03 15.23
CA SER A 61 6.72 -14.72 16.49
C SER A 61 5.38 -15.47 16.37
N PRO A 62 5.00 -16.37 17.32
CA PRO A 62 3.74 -17.10 17.27
C PRO A 62 2.50 -16.21 17.26
N HIS A 63 2.62 -15.00 17.81
CA HIS A 63 1.56 -13.99 17.85
C HIS A 63 1.28 -13.38 16.46
N ASN A 64 2.28 -13.39 15.58
CA ASN A 64 2.25 -12.79 14.23
C ASN A 64 2.13 -13.82 13.11
N ILE A 65 1.94 -15.10 13.46
CA ILE A 65 1.65 -16.20 12.55
C ILE A 65 0.20 -16.58 12.83
N LEU A 66 -0.70 -16.07 11.98
CA LEU A 66 -2.15 -16.23 12.14
C LEU A 66 -2.65 -17.38 11.27
N LEU A 67 -3.76 -17.99 11.66
CA LEU A 67 -4.45 -19.03 10.91
C LEU A 67 -5.80 -18.51 10.40
N ASP A 68 -6.14 -18.82 9.15
CA ASP A 68 -7.48 -18.62 8.60
C ASP A 68 -8.43 -19.80 8.89
N GLN A 69 -9.71 -19.68 8.50
CA GLN A 69 -10.72 -20.73 8.72
C GLN A 69 -10.39 -22.08 8.08
N LYS A 70 -9.51 -22.11 7.07
CA LYS A 70 -9.08 -23.32 6.36
C LYS A 70 -7.81 -23.91 6.97
N GLY A 71 -7.21 -23.24 7.96
CA GLY A 71 -5.98 -23.64 8.61
C GLY A 71 -4.71 -23.15 7.91
N HIS A 72 -4.81 -22.26 6.91
CA HIS A 72 -3.64 -21.67 6.26
C HIS A 72 -3.06 -20.52 7.05
N ILE A 73 -1.75 -20.40 6.99
CA ILE A 73 -0.93 -19.39 7.61
C ILE A 73 -1.04 -18.05 6.88
N LYS A 74 -1.16 -16.99 7.68
CA LYS A 74 -1.06 -15.60 7.24
C LYS A 74 -0.10 -14.89 8.19
N LEU A 75 1.00 -14.39 7.64
CA LEU A 75 1.92 -13.56 8.40
C LEU A 75 1.29 -12.19 8.67
N ALA A 76 1.54 -11.61 9.84
CA ALA A 76 1.00 -10.33 10.28
C ALA A 76 2.10 -9.48 10.92
N LYS A 77 1.85 -8.17 11.11
CA LYS A 77 2.81 -7.22 11.70
C LYS A 77 4.16 -7.07 10.95
N PHE A 78 4.30 -7.68 9.78
CA PHE A 78 5.34 -7.36 8.81
C PHE A 78 5.07 -5.94 8.27
N GLY A 79 6.06 -5.05 8.36
CA GLY A 79 5.93 -3.67 7.88
C GLY A 79 6.14 -2.59 8.94
N LEU A 80 5.90 -2.85 10.24
CA LEU A 80 6.11 -1.86 11.30
C LEU A 80 7.51 -1.23 11.23
N TYR A 81 8.54 -2.07 11.04
CA TYR A 81 9.93 -1.62 10.86
C TYR A 81 10.13 -0.68 9.66
N HIS A 82 9.42 -0.91 8.55
CA HIS A 82 9.55 -0.11 7.33
C HIS A 82 8.72 1.19 7.42
N MET A 83 7.58 1.15 8.11
CA MET A 83 6.71 2.31 8.33
C MET A 83 7.33 3.39 9.23
N THR A 84 8.22 3.01 10.15
CA THR A 84 8.89 3.92 11.08
C THR A 84 10.33 4.23 10.64
N ALA A 85 10.53 4.45 9.34
CA ALA A 85 11.83 4.71 8.70
C ALA A 85 12.96 3.79 9.20
N HIS A 86 12.78 2.47 9.13
CA HIS A 86 13.78 1.49 9.58
C HIS A 86 14.13 1.55 11.07
N GLY A 87 13.22 2.09 11.89
CA GLY A 87 13.35 2.26 13.32
C GLY A 87 13.73 3.69 13.75
N ASP A 88 14.09 4.57 12.82
CA ASP A 88 14.51 5.95 13.12
C ASP A 88 13.39 6.79 13.76
N ASP A 89 12.11 6.55 13.42
CA ASP A 89 10.97 7.32 13.93
C ASP A 89 10.49 6.88 15.34
N VAL A 90 11.11 5.88 15.95
CA VAL A 90 10.69 5.32 17.24
C VAL A 90 11.84 5.23 18.25
N ASP A 91 11.54 5.55 19.51
CA ASP A 91 12.52 5.49 20.61
C ASP A 91 12.76 4.08 21.16
N PHE A 92 12.20 3.04 20.54
CA PHE A 92 12.15 1.67 21.03
C PHE A 92 12.56 0.64 19.96
N PRO A 93 13.16 -0.50 20.35
CA PRO A 93 13.50 -1.56 19.40
C PRO A 93 12.23 -2.20 18.84
N ILE A 94 12.18 -2.37 17.52
CA ILE A 94 11.07 -3.04 16.83
C ILE A 94 11.40 -4.53 16.70
N GLY A 95 10.57 -5.37 17.32
CA GLY A 95 10.71 -6.81 17.34
C GLY A 95 10.51 -7.39 18.74
N TYR A 96 10.67 -8.71 18.87
CA TYR A 96 10.56 -9.41 20.15
C TYR A 96 11.93 -10.01 20.49
N PRO A 97 12.62 -9.55 21.56
CA PRO A 97 14.01 -9.94 21.85
C PRO A 97 14.26 -11.46 21.88
N SER A 98 13.29 -12.26 22.35
CA SER A 98 13.37 -13.73 22.39
C SER A 98 13.47 -14.41 21.01
N TYR A 99 13.02 -13.74 19.94
CA TYR A 99 13.03 -14.27 18.58
C TYR A 99 14.12 -13.62 17.69
N LEU A 100 14.90 -12.68 18.21
CA LEU A 100 15.93 -11.98 17.43
C LEU A 100 17.14 -12.89 17.16
N ALA A 101 17.71 -12.77 15.97
CA ALA A 101 18.93 -13.47 15.61
C ALA A 101 20.16 -12.88 16.31
N PRO A 102 21.22 -13.66 16.61
CA PRO A 102 22.38 -13.21 17.37
C PRO A 102 23.06 -12.00 16.75
N GLU A 103 23.13 -11.93 15.42
CA GLU A 103 23.69 -10.78 14.71
C GLU A 103 22.87 -9.49 14.86
N VAL A 104 21.56 -9.60 15.09
CA VAL A 104 20.68 -8.44 15.32
C VAL A 104 20.85 -7.91 16.75
N ILE A 105 20.94 -8.83 17.72
CA ILE A 105 21.22 -8.48 19.12
C ILE A 105 22.60 -7.81 19.23
N ALA A 106 23.61 -8.36 18.55
CA ALA A 106 24.98 -7.83 18.55
C ALA A 106 25.13 -6.46 17.86
N GLN A 107 24.24 -6.09 16.94
CA GLN A 107 24.22 -4.76 16.31
C GLN A 107 23.70 -3.66 17.25
N GLY A 108 22.91 -4.01 18.27
CA GLY A 108 22.31 -3.04 19.20
C GLY A 108 21.26 -2.11 18.55
N ILE A 109 20.77 -1.14 19.33
CA ILE A 109 19.84 -0.12 18.84
C ILE A 109 20.66 1.03 18.24
N PHE A 110 20.84 1.02 16.93
CA PHE A 110 21.36 2.19 16.22
C PHE A 110 20.34 3.33 16.28
N LYS A 111 20.76 4.51 16.75
CA LYS A 111 20.04 5.77 16.53
C LYS A 111 20.84 6.63 15.56
N SER A 112 20.18 7.20 14.56
CA SER A 112 20.77 7.98 13.47
C SER A 112 21.34 9.36 13.87
N THR A 113 21.39 9.69 15.16
CA THR A 113 21.98 10.93 15.69
C THR A 113 23.51 10.98 15.55
N ASP A 114 24.18 9.84 15.37
CA ASP A 114 25.61 9.78 15.11
C ASP A 114 25.90 10.04 13.63
N HIS A 115 26.01 11.33 13.27
CA HIS A 115 26.32 11.84 11.92
C HIS A 115 27.68 11.39 11.31
N MET A 116 28.38 10.41 11.90
CA MET A 116 29.79 10.09 11.64
C MET A 116 30.05 8.66 11.14
N SER A 117 29.13 8.06 10.39
CA SER A 117 29.49 6.97 9.47
C SER A 117 28.64 6.99 8.20
N SER A 118 29.29 6.93 7.04
CA SER A 118 28.67 7.07 5.70
C SER A 118 28.06 5.77 5.15
N GLU A 119 28.03 4.72 5.97
CA GLU A 119 27.45 3.42 5.61
C GLU A 119 26.33 3.11 6.60
N LYS A 120 25.07 3.12 6.14
CA LYS A 120 23.96 2.55 6.92
C LYS A 120 24.36 1.11 7.29
N PRO A 121 24.27 0.69 8.56
CA PRO A 121 24.54 -0.68 8.94
C PRO A 121 23.72 -1.61 8.06
N LEU A 122 24.34 -2.66 7.49
CA LEU A 122 23.61 -3.57 6.61
C LEU A 122 22.35 -4.05 7.36
N PRO A 123 21.15 -3.83 6.81
CA PRO A 123 19.94 -4.29 7.45
C PRO A 123 20.06 -5.78 7.70
N SER A 124 19.68 -6.25 8.89
CA SER A 124 19.43 -7.68 9.12
C SER A 124 18.63 -8.22 7.94
N GLY A 125 19.25 -9.13 7.20
CA GLY A 125 18.71 -9.57 5.92
C GLY A 125 17.62 -10.63 6.10
N PRO A 126 17.09 -11.18 5.00
CA PRO A 126 16.17 -12.33 4.98
C PRO A 126 16.49 -13.46 5.97
N LYS A 127 17.77 -13.66 6.27
CA LYS A 127 18.27 -14.71 7.18
C LYS A 127 17.96 -14.45 8.65
N SER A 128 17.65 -13.23 9.08
CA SER A 128 17.20 -12.99 10.47
C SER A 128 15.80 -13.57 10.71
N ASP A 129 14.90 -13.49 9.72
CA ASP A 129 13.56 -14.08 9.83
C ASP A 129 13.61 -15.62 9.85
N VAL A 130 14.60 -16.24 9.19
CA VAL A 130 14.84 -17.69 9.24
C VAL A 130 15.25 -18.14 10.64
N TRP A 131 16.01 -17.33 11.38
CA TRP A 131 16.30 -17.61 12.79
C TRP A 131 15.05 -17.49 13.65
N SER A 132 14.28 -16.40 13.49
CA SER A 132 13.02 -16.20 14.22
C SER A 132 12.03 -17.35 13.97
N LEU A 133 11.96 -17.86 12.73
CA LEU A 133 11.21 -19.07 12.39
C LEU A 133 11.76 -20.30 13.11
N GLY A 134 13.08 -20.46 13.18
CA GLY A 134 13.72 -21.52 13.98
C GLY A 134 13.27 -21.54 15.44
N ILE A 135 13.21 -20.36 16.08
CA ILE A 135 12.72 -20.23 17.47
C ILE A 135 11.23 -20.57 17.56
N VAL A 136 10.39 -20.10 16.62
CA VAL A 136 8.95 -20.46 16.58
C VAL A 136 8.73 -21.97 16.40
N LEU A 137 9.47 -22.61 15.48
CA LEU A 137 9.36 -24.05 15.23
C LEU A 137 9.87 -24.85 16.43
N PHE A 138 10.92 -24.36 17.11
CA PHE A 138 11.40 -24.94 18.35
C PHE A 138 10.35 -24.86 19.46
N GLU A 139 9.74 -23.69 19.69
CA GLU A 139 8.64 -23.52 20.65
C GLU A 139 7.45 -24.44 20.34
N LEU A 140 7.06 -24.55 19.07
CA LEU A 140 6.01 -25.48 18.62
C LEU A 140 6.34 -26.96 18.91
N CYS A 141 7.61 -27.35 18.80
CA CYS A 141 8.05 -28.72 19.09
C CYS A 141 8.15 -28.98 20.61
N VAL A 142 8.64 -28.01 21.38
CA VAL A 142 8.86 -28.11 22.82
C VAL A 142 7.54 -28.11 23.60
N PHE A 143 6.61 -27.22 23.26
CA PHE A 143 5.32 -27.13 23.96
C PHE A 143 4.45 -28.40 23.79
N PHE A 144 4.79 -29.26 22.82
CA PHE A 144 4.10 -30.51 22.56
C PHE A 144 4.49 -31.65 23.52
N PHE A 145 5.61 -31.59 24.25
CA PHE A 145 6.26 -32.82 24.75
C PHE A 145 6.93 -32.82 26.14
N PHE A 146 6.82 -31.76 26.95
CA PHE A 146 7.45 -31.60 28.29
C PHE A 146 7.85 -32.91 29.04
N LEU A 147 9.12 -33.35 28.92
CA LEU A 147 9.89 -34.24 29.82
C LEU A 147 11.38 -34.42 29.36
N ASP A 148 12.33 -34.20 30.28
CA ASP A 148 13.79 -34.52 30.38
C ASP A 148 14.82 -34.14 29.24
N CYS A 149 16.03 -34.76 29.10
CA CYS A 149 17.38 -34.10 29.08
C CYS A 149 18.52 -34.46 28.01
N VAL A 150 19.59 -33.61 27.85
CA VAL A 150 20.94 -33.62 27.10
C VAL A 150 21.10 -34.13 25.63
N ASP A 151 21.93 -33.62 24.67
CA ASP A 151 23.06 -32.62 24.53
C ASP A 151 23.24 -32.12 23.03
N ASP A 152 23.41 -30.80 22.72
CA ASP A 152 23.80 -30.06 21.45
C ASP A 152 23.42 -28.53 21.54
N THR A 153 23.22 -27.79 20.43
CA THR A 153 23.03 -26.32 20.32
C THR A 153 21.57 -25.85 20.23
N VAL A 154 20.70 -26.52 19.45
CA VAL A 154 19.22 -26.49 19.64
C VAL A 154 18.88 -26.93 21.07
N ILE A 155 19.80 -27.70 21.64
CA ILE A 155 19.72 -28.24 22.97
C ILE A 155 20.18 -27.25 24.04
N VAL A 156 21.12 -26.32 23.83
CA VAL A 156 21.34 -25.21 24.80
C VAL A 156 20.03 -24.44 25.05
N LEU A 157 19.23 -24.19 24.00
CA LEU A 157 17.89 -23.62 24.15
C LEU A 157 16.96 -24.57 24.95
N ALA A 158 17.01 -25.88 24.73
CA ALA A 158 16.22 -26.83 25.51
C ALA A 158 16.77 -27.16 26.91
N GLU A 159 18.04 -26.91 27.23
CA GLU A 159 18.59 -27.03 28.58
C GLU A 159 18.09 -25.88 29.44
N GLU A 160 18.18 -24.65 28.91
CA GLU A 160 17.59 -23.44 29.51
C GLU A 160 16.06 -23.56 29.72
N HIS A 161 15.38 -24.40 28.93
CA HIS A 161 13.93 -24.66 29.05
C HIS A 161 13.56 -26.05 29.62
N GLY A 162 14.52 -26.91 29.95
CA GLY A 162 14.32 -28.26 30.50
C GLY A 162 13.57 -29.27 29.60
N CYS A 163 13.80 -29.28 28.29
CA CYS A 163 12.88 -29.80 27.25
C CYS A 163 13.54 -30.54 26.07
N LEU A 164 14.18 -31.68 26.31
CA LEU A 164 15.37 -32.08 25.55
C LEU A 164 15.44 -33.57 25.19
N ASP A 165 15.00 -34.49 26.05
CA ASP A 165 14.62 -35.85 25.61
C ASP A 165 13.52 -35.74 24.53
N ILE A 166 12.69 -34.69 24.62
CA ILE A 166 11.81 -34.17 23.56
C ILE A 166 12.50 -34.10 22.20
N ILE A 167 13.69 -33.50 22.11
CA ILE A 167 14.42 -33.31 20.85
C ILE A 167 14.88 -34.66 20.28
N LYS A 168 15.12 -35.67 21.13
CA LYS A 168 15.49 -37.02 20.69
C LYS A 168 14.31 -37.79 20.09
N GLU A 169 13.08 -37.46 20.49
CA GLU A 169 11.85 -38.02 19.91
C GLU A 169 11.37 -37.30 18.65
N LEU A 170 11.93 -36.12 18.33
CA LEU A 170 11.62 -35.43 17.08
C LEU A 170 12.13 -36.21 15.85
N PRO A 171 11.36 -36.27 14.75
CA PRO A 171 11.84 -36.79 13.48
C PRO A 171 13.12 -36.08 13.02
N GLU A 172 14.10 -36.84 12.52
CA GLU A 172 15.43 -36.33 12.13
C GLU A 172 15.36 -35.17 11.12
N ASN A 173 14.38 -35.21 10.21
CA ASN A 173 14.13 -34.14 9.25
C ASN A 173 13.63 -32.82 9.89
N VAL A 174 12.89 -32.88 11.00
CA VAL A 174 12.50 -31.69 11.79
C VAL A 174 13.70 -31.15 12.58
N ILE A 175 14.53 -32.02 13.14
CA ILE A 175 15.76 -31.64 13.84
C ILE A 175 16.73 -30.92 12.88
N ASP A 176 16.93 -31.48 11.69
CA ASP A 176 17.80 -30.90 10.66
C ASP A 176 17.29 -29.53 10.17
N LEU A 177 15.97 -29.38 9.97
CA LEU A 177 15.33 -28.09 9.70
C LEU A 177 15.61 -27.07 10.83
N LEU A 178 15.48 -27.47 12.09
CA LEU A 178 15.80 -26.60 13.24
C LEU A 178 17.28 -26.19 13.26
N LYS A 179 18.22 -27.12 13.01
CA LYS A 179 19.66 -26.83 12.96
C LYS A 179 20.01 -25.87 11.80
N LYS A 180 19.36 -26.02 10.64
CA LYS A 180 19.48 -25.10 9.50
C LYS A 180 18.98 -23.70 9.86
N CYS A 181 17.81 -23.58 10.49
CA CYS A 181 17.26 -22.29 10.93
C CYS A 181 18.11 -21.62 12.01
N LEU A 182 18.50 -22.36 13.05
CA LEU A 182 19.23 -21.88 14.23
C LEU A 182 20.75 -21.91 14.05
N THR A 183 21.22 -21.81 12.80
CA THR A 183 22.65 -21.64 12.51
C THR A 183 23.11 -20.25 12.97
N PHE A 184 24.02 -20.21 13.95
CA PHE A 184 24.50 -18.98 14.58
C PHE A 184 25.06 -17.96 13.59
N HIS A 185 25.97 -18.38 12.69
CA HIS A 185 26.57 -17.47 11.71
C HIS A 185 25.64 -17.22 10.51
N PRO A 186 25.19 -15.98 10.24
CA PRO A 186 24.26 -15.68 9.15
C PRO A 186 24.85 -15.92 7.76
N THR A 187 26.18 -16.00 7.62
CA THR A 187 26.81 -16.43 6.35
C THR A 187 26.50 -17.88 6.01
N LYS A 188 26.36 -18.76 7.02
CA LYS A 188 26.06 -20.19 6.86
C LYS A 188 24.57 -20.52 6.93
N ARG A 189 23.77 -19.74 7.64
CA ARG A 189 22.30 -19.88 7.70
C ARG A 189 21.70 -19.72 6.29
N PRO A 190 20.73 -20.53 5.85
CA PRO A 190 20.07 -20.33 4.55
C PRO A 190 19.15 -19.09 4.56
N THR A 191 18.86 -18.56 3.37
CA THR A 191 17.72 -17.65 3.12
C THR A 191 16.41 -18.45 3.03
N PRO A 192 15.23 -17.81 3.15
CA PRO A 192 13.95 -18.51 2.97
C PRO A 192 13.85 -19.25 1.63
N THR A 193 14.33 -18.64 0.54
CA THR A 193 14.33 -19.23 -0.82
C THR A 193 15.26 -20.43 -0.97
N GLU A 194 16.35 -20.49 -0.21
CA GLU A 194 17.24 -21.66 -0.19
C GLU A 194 16.60 -22.78 0.64
N LEU A 195 16.08 -22.45 1.83
CA LEU A 195 15.48 -23.43 2.74
C LEU A 195 14.18 -24.05 2.22
N MET A 196 13.38 -23.33 1.42
CA MET A 196 12.20 -23.89 0.74
C MET A 196 12.52 -25.02 -0.26
N LYS A 197 13.77 -25.14 -0.72
CA LYS A 197 14.20 -26.16 -1.68
C LYS A 197 14.77 -27.41 -1.00
N ASP A 198 14.73 -27.45 0.32
CA ASP A 198 15.29 -28.51 1.14
C ASP A 198 14.44 -29.79 1.07
N GLU A 199 15.08 -30.96 1.14
CA GLU A 199 14.43 -32.26 0.94
C GLU A 199 13.37 -32.55 2.02
N VAL A 200 13.46 -31.92 3.21
CA VAL A 200 12.43 -31.98 4.25
C VAL A 200 11.04 -31.52 3.77
N PHE A 201 10.97 -30.66 2.76
CA PHE A 201 9.70 -30.17 2.19
C PHE A 201 9.25 -30.96 0.95
N SER A 202 9.91 -32.06 0.57
CA SER A 202 9.57 -32.85 -0.61
C SER A 202 8.14 -33.42 -0.61
N GLU A 203 7.62 -33.84 0.56
CA GLU A 203 6.24 -34.31 0.71
C GLU A 203 5.22 -33.16 0.88
N VAL A 204 5.67 -31.99 1.32
CA VAL A 204 4.82 -30.85 1.69
C VAL A 204 4.62 -29.91 0.50
N SER A 205 5.68 -29.61 -0.25
CA SER A 205 5.67 -28.70 -1.40
C SER A 205 4.61 -29.04 -2.46
N PRO A 206 4.37 -30.32 -2.83
CA PRO A 206 3.33 -30.68 -3.80
C PRO A 206 1.89 -30.42 -3.33
N LEU A 207 1.66 -30.21 -2.02
CA LEU A 207 0.35 -29.89 -1.47
C LEU A 207 -0.07 -28.43 -1.75
N TYR A 208 0.87 -27.58 -2.16
CA TYR A 208 0.67 -26.16 -2.37
C TYR A 208 0.88 -25.78 -3.84
N THR A 209 -0.15 -25.21 -4.45
CA THR A 209 0.00 -24.52 -5.73
C THR A 209 0.95 -23.33 -5.57
N PRO A 210 1.96 -23.16 -6.44
CA PRO A 210 2.77 -21.94 -6.45
C PRO A 210 1.88 -20.69 -6.57
N PHE A 211 2.21 -19.64 -5.83
CA PHE A 211 1.52 -18.36 -5.97
C PHE A 211 1.71 -17.83 -7.40
N ILE A 212 0.60 -17.74 -8.14
CA ILE A 212 0.55 -17.07 -9.44
C ILE A 212 0.26 -15.60 -9.15
N GLU A 213 1.20 -14.72 -9.52
CA GLU A 213 0.96 -13.28 -9.46
C GLU A 213 -0.18 -12.93 -10.42
N PRO A 214 -1.30 -12.37 -9.92
CA PRO A 214 -2.43 -12.05 -10.78
C PRO A 214 -1.99 -11.00 -11.80
N ALA A 215 -2.33 -11.21 -13.08
CA ALA A 215 -1.92 -10.33 -14.15
C ALA A 215 -2.35 -8.88 -13.86
N SER A 216 -1.36 -8.03 -13.56
CA SER A 216 -1.61 -6.63 -13.21
C SER A 216 -2.28 -5.89 -14.35
N LEU A 217 -2.93 -4.76 -14.03
CA LEU A 217 -3.72 -4.00 -15.00
C LEU A 217 -2.92 -3.67 -16.28
N PHE A 218 -1.62 -3.38 -16.17
CA PHE A 218 -0.80 -3.02 -17.33
C PHE A 218 0.16 -4.13 -17.79
N SER A 219 0.00 -5.36 -17.27
CA SER A 219 0.74 -6.53 -17.72
C SER A 219 0.44 -6.89 -19.18
N SER A 220 1.42 -7.46 -19.87
CA SER A 220 1.25 -8.07 -21.20
C SER A 220 0.58 -9.45 -21.15
N SER A 221 0.41 -10.04 -19.96
CA SER A 221 -0.28 -11.32 -19.78
C SER A 221 -1.80 -11.17 -19.90
N LEU A 222 -2.46 -12.19 -20.48
CA LEU A 222 -3.92 -12.21 -20.60
C LEU A 222 -4.58 -12.30 -19.21
N ARG A 223 -5.24 -11.22 -18.78
CA ARG A 223 -5.89 -11.14 -17.45
C ARG A 223 -7.09 -12.08 -17.26
N CYS A 224 -7.57 -12.69 -18.34
CA CYS A 224 -8.66 -13.66 -18.34
C CYS A 224 -8.21 -15.13 -18.46
N ALA A 225 -6.90 -15.41 -18.50
CA ALA A 225 -6.37 -16.76 -18.73
C ALA A 225 -6.88 -17.79 -17.70
N ASP A 226 -6.98 -17.38 -16.43
CA ASP A 226 -7.32 -18.25 -15.30
C ASP A 226 -8.72 -17.97 -14.71
N LEU A 227 -9.61 -17.28 -15.45
CA LEU A 227 -10.95 -16.97 -14.98
C LEU A 227 -11.86 -18.22 -15.00
N THR A 228 -12.06 -18.82 -13.84
CA THR A 228 -13.11 -19.83 -13.61
C THR A 228 -14.47 -19.15 -13.45
N LEU A 229 -15.35 -19.32 -14.44
CA LEU A 229 -16.75 -18.90 -14.34
C LEU A 229 -17.57 -19.96 -13.57
N PRO A 230 -18.48 -19.56 -12.66
CA PRO A 230 -19.45 -20.49 -12.06
C PRO A 230 -20.34 -21.13 -13.13
N GLU A 231 -20.61 -22.44 -13.01
CA GLU A 231 -21.47 -23.19 -13.94
C GLU A 231 -22.94 -22.69 -13.93
N ASP A 232 -23.40 -22.11 -12.82
CA ASP A 232 -24.69 -21.44 -12.68
C ASP A 232 -24.49 -20.03 -12.11
N ILE A 233 -24.62 -19.01 -12.96
CA ILE A 233 -24.54 -17.58 -12.58
C ILE A 233 -25.55 -17.24 -11.47
N SER A 234 -26.67 -17.96 -11.39
CA SER A 234 -27.69 -17.79 -10.35
C SER A 234 -27.17 -18.17 -8.95
N GLN A 235 -26.03 -18.87 -8.83
CA GLN A 235 -25.41 -19.16 -7.52
C GLN A 235 -24.73 -17.93 -6.90
N LEU A 236 -24.34 -16.93 -7.70
CA LEU A 236 -23.75 -15.67 -7.20
C LEU A 236 -24.72 -14.86 -6.33
N TYR A 237 -26.02 -15.13 -6.40
CA TYR A 237 -27.09 -14.37 -5.74
C TYR A 237 -27.80 -15.14 -4.60
N LYS A 238 -27.41 -16.38 -4.30
CA LYS A 238 -28.23 -17.30 -3.47
C LYS A 238 -28.09 -17.12 -1.96
N ASP A 239 -26.97 -16.62 -1.46
CA ASP A 239 -26.76 -16.44 -0.02
C ASP A 239 -27.26 -15.08 0.48
N ILE A 240 -28.50 -15.04 0.95
CA ILE A 240 -29.09 -13.89 1.69
C ILE A 240 -28.30 -13.58 3.00
N SER A 241 -27.28 -14.37 3.33
CA SER A 241 -26.34 -14.16 4.44
C SER A 241 -24.92 -13.72 4.03
N SER A 242 -24.63 -13.50 2.74
CA SER A 242 -23.31 -13.06 2.28
C SER A 242 -23.07 -11.59 2.65
N ASP A 243 -22.02 -11.34 3.43
CA ASP A 243 -21.55 -9.97 3.68
C ASP A 243 -20.77 -9.52 2.45
N TYR A 244 -21.42 -8.89 1.47
CA TYR A 244 -20.81 -8.49 0.20
C TYR A 244 -19.59 -7.56 0.38
N LEU A 245 -19.53 -6.81 1.49
CA LEU A 245 -18.34 -6.02 1.85
C LEU A 245 -17.11 -6.91 2.13
N ALA A 246 -17.31 -8.15 2.59
CA ALA A 246 -16.21 -9.08 2.86
C ALA A 246 -15.57 -9.65 1.60
N GLU A 247 -16.19 -9.47 0.44
CA GLU A 247 -15.65 -9.85 -0.88
C GLU A 247 -14.87 -8.70 -1.54
N ARG A 248 -14.90 -7.50 -0.92
CA ARG A 248 -14.27 -6.26 -1.42
C ARG A 248 -12.89 -6.05 -0.79
N SER A 249 -12.07 -5.22 -1.42
CA SER A 249 -10.72 -4.96 -0.92
C SER A 249 -10.77 -4.12 0.36
N ILE A 250 -9.76 -4.26 1.22
CA ILE A 250 -9.70 -3.49 2.48
C ILE A 250 -9.62 -1.98 2.21
N GLU A 251 -9.02 -1.58 1.09
CA GLU A 251 -8.92 -0.18 0.65
C GLU A 251 -10.31 0.36 0.22
N GLU A 252 -11.07 -0.41 -0.58
CA GLU A 252 -12.47 -0.10 -0.93
C GLU A 252 -13.34 0.06 0.32
N VAL A 253 -13.27 -0.90 1.25
CA VAL A 253 -14.10 -0.88 2.47
C VAL A 253 -13.68 0.25 3.40
N TYR A 254 -12.38 0.56 3.52
CA TYR A 254 -11.90 1.71 4.30
C TYR A 254 -12.40 3.03 3.72
N TYR A 255 -12.27 3.22 2.40
CA TYR A 255 -12.72 4.42 1.70
C TYR A 255 -14.22 4.66 1.92
N LEU A 256 -15.03 3.62 1.72
CA LEU A 256 -16.48 3.68 1.96
C LEU A 256 -16.82 3.89 3.44
N TRP A 257 -16.05 3.33 4.37
CA TRP A 257 -16.22 3.53 5.81
C TRP A 257 -15.97 5.00 6.21
N CYS A 258 -14.92 5.63 5.69
CA CYS A 258 -14.67 7.06 5.86
C CYS A 258 -15.85 7.89 5.33
N LEU A 259 -16.34 7.61 4.11
CA LEU A 259 -17.53 8.27 3.54
C LEU A 259 -18.79 8.08 4.41
N ALA A 260 -18.93 6.92 5.06
CA ALA A 260 -20.05 6.61 5.95
C ALA A 260 -20.05 7.44 7.25
N GLY A 261 -18.97 8.17 7.55
CA GLY A 261 -18.77 8.94 8.78
C GLY A 261 -17.73 8.34 9.73
N GLY A 262 -16.98 7.33 9.26
CA GLY A 262 -15.83 6.78 9.97
C GLY A 262 -14.70 7.79 10.10
N ASP A 263 -14.14 7.89 11.30
CA ASP A 263 -13.05 8.79 11.67
C ASP A 263 -12.04 7.97 12.47
N LEU A 264 -10.88 7.70 11.87
CA LEU A 264 -9.88 6.82 12.45
C LEU A 264 -9.27 7.42 13.72
N GLU A 265 -8.90 8.70 13.68
CA GLU A 265 -8.27 9.36 14.84
C GLU A 265 -9.23 9.35 16.03
N LYS A 266 -10.51 9.67 15.78
CA LYS A 266 -11.56 9.62 16.81
C LYS A 266 -11.82 8.22 17.35
N GLU A 267 -11.83 7.18 16.53
CA GLU A 267 -11.94 5.80 17.01
C GLU A 267 -10.72 5.41 17.87
N LEU A 268 -9.51 5.78 17.48
CA LEU A 268 -8.30 5.53 18.29
C LEU A 268 -8.30 6.34 19.61
N VAL A 269 -8.82 7.57 19.63
CA VAL A 269 -9.04 8.35 20.85
C VAL A 269 -10.11 7.70 21.74
N ASN A 270 -11.23 7.24 21.18
CA ASN A 270 -12.30 6.54 21.91
C ASN A 270 -11.83 5.23 22.56
N LYS A 271 -10.78 4.60 22.03
CA LYS A 271 -10.14 3.40 22.60
C LYS A 271 -9.04 3.72 23.62
N GLU A 272 -8.83 5.00 23.96
CA GLU A 272 -7.75 5.49 24.82
C GLU A 272 -6.33 5.17 24.30
N ILE A 273 -6.20 4.95 22.99
CA ILE A 273 -4.98 4.55 22.30
C ILE A 273 -4.19 5.80 21.87
N ILE A 274 -4.85 6.73 21.18
CA ILE A 274 -4.33 8.10 21.07
C ILE A 274 -4.72 8.86 22.34
N ARG A 275 -3.71 9.32 23.09
CA ARG A 275 -3.89 10.07 24.34
C ARG A 275 -3.36 11.49 24.17
N SER A 276 -4.10 12.47 24.69
CA SER A 276 -3.73 13.90 24.69
C SER A 276 -2.61 14.28 25.66
N LYS A 277 -2.08 13.31 26.42
CA LYS A 277 -0.94 13.46 27.33
C LYS A 277 0.15 12.47 26.93
N PRO A 278 1.44 12.86 26.95
CA PRO A 278 2.53 11.92 26.70
C PRO A 278 2.53 10.83 27.79
N PRO A 279 2.89 9.57 27.45
CA PRO A 279 3.06 8.52 28.44
C PRO A 279 4.17 8.91 29.43
N ILE A 280 3.87 8.89 30.73
CA ILE A 280 4.86 9.16 31.77
C ILE A 280 5.46 7.81 32.16
N CYS A 281 6.44 7.35 31.36
CA CYS A 281 6.98 6.00 31.42
C CYS A 281 7.46 5.57 32.82
N THR A 282 7.94 6.52 33.64
CA THR A 282 8.28 6.32 35.05
C THR A 282 8.22 7.63 35.84
N LEU A 283 7.54 7.62 36.99
CA LEU A 283 7.96 8.38 38.17
C LEU A 283 8.71 7.42 39.12
N PRO A 284 9.70 7.87 39.90
CA PRO A 284 10.38 7.00 40.85
C PRO A 284 9.39 6.54 41.94
N ASN A 285 9.28 5.22 42.12
CA ASN A 285 8.67 4.65 43.32
C ASN A 285 9.71 4.66 44.43
N PHE A 286 9.40 5.32 45.54
CA PHE A 286 10.20 5.29 46.75
C PHE A 286 9.89 3.99 47.50
N LEU A 287 10.92 3.27 47.91
CA LEU A 287 10.82 2.14 48.82
C LEU A 287 11.30 2.60 50.19
N PHE A 288 10.46 2.42 51.20
CA PHE A 288 10.83 2.57 52.60
C PHE A 288 11.56 1.31 53.10
N GLU A 289 12.34 1.44 54.18
CA GLU A 289 13.16 0.33 54.72
C GLU A 289 12.31 -0.84 55.28
N ASP A 290 11.03 -0.61 55.55
CA ASP A 290 10.04 -1.62 55.95
C ASP A 290 9.41 -2.39 54.77
N GLY A 291 9.73 -2.00 53.53
CA GLY A 291 9.21 -2.61 52.31
C GLY A 291 7.94 -1.95 51.76
N GLU A 292 7.40 -0.89 52.39
CA GLU A 292 6.30 -0.13 51.79
C GLU A 292 6.78 0.69 50.58
N SER A 293 5.98 0.70 49.51
CA SER A 293 6.28 1.45 48.28
C SER A 293 5.37 2.66 48.13
N PHE A 294 5.95 3.85 47.96
CA PHE A 294 5.24 5.11 47.74
C PHE A 294 5.54 5.70 46.37
N GLY A 295 4.50 5.86 45.55
CA GLY A 295 4.55 6.46 44.22
C GLY A 295 3.38 6.00 43.37
N GLN A 296 3.36 6.35 42.08
CA GLN A 296 2.33 5.87 41.17
C GLN A 296 2.64 4.44 40.69
N GLY A 297 1.60 3.62 40.57
CA GLY A 297 1.72 2.33 39.89
C GLY A 297 2.29 2.53 38.49
N ARG A 298 3.19 1.63 38.07
CA ARG A 298 3.86 1.69 36.76
C ARG A 298 2.83 1.91 35.65
N ASP A 299 3.01 2.96 34.86
CA ASP A 299 2.14 3.18 33.69
C ASP A 299 2.23 1.94 32.80
N ARG A 300 1.06 1.42 32.41
CA ARG A 300 0.96 0.26 31.52
C ARG A 300 1.25 0.64 30.07
N SER A 301 1.48 1.91 29.77
CA SER A 301 1.99 2.39 28.48
C SER A 301 3.28 1.65 28.10
N SER A 302 3.15 0.64 27.24
CA SER A 302 4.27 0.08 26.50
C SER A 302 4.72 1.06 25.43
N LEU A 303 5.99 1.01 25.05
CA LEU A 303 6.53 1.88 24.00
C LEU A 303 5.91 1.53 22.62
N LEU A 304 5.53 0.27 22.43
CA LEU A 304 4.68 -0.24 21.35
C LEU A 304 3.38 -0.80 21.94
N ASP A 305 2.23 -0.36 21.44
CA ASP A 305 0.92 -0.90 21.82
C ASP A 305 0.40 -1.82 20.70
N ASP A 306 0.41 -3.12 20.97
CA ASP A 306 -0.03 -4.16 20.02
C ASP A 306 -1.56 -4.30 19.94
N THR A 307 -2.32 -3.43 20.61
CA THR A 307 -3.78 -3.45 20.64
C THR A 307 -4.37 -3.37 19.22
N THR A 308 -5.25 -4.32 18.93
CA THR A 308 -5.98 -4.39 17.66
C THR A 308 -7.32 -3.68 17.78
N VAL A 309 -7.47 -2.56 17.07
CA VAL A 309 -8.71 -1.79 17.02
C VAL A 309 -9.58 -2.29 15.87
N THR A 310 -10.70 -2.93 16.21
CA THR A 310 -11.76 -3.22 15.24
C THR A 310 -12.65 -1.98 15.07
N LEU A 311 -12.52 -1.31 13.94
CA LEU A 311 -13.44 -0.29 13.45
C LEU A 311 -14.80 -0.92 13.15
N SER A 312 -15.86 -0.29 13.63
CA SER A 312 -17.22 -0.78 13.41
C SER A 312 -17.72 -0.45 12.00
N LEU A 313 -18.15 -1.48 11.26
CA LEU A 313 -18.82 -1.31 9.96
C LEU A 313 -20.32 -1.02 10.09
N CYS A 314 -20.87 -0.88 11.30
CA CYS A 314 -22.31 -0.67 11.48
C CYS A 314 -22.84 0.58 10.76
N GLN A 315 -22.10 1.68 10.75
CA GLN A 315 -22.50 2.90 10.03
C GLN A 315 -22.52 2.68 8.51
N LEU A 316 -21.50 2.02 7.96
CA LEU A 316 -21.42 1.69 6.54
C LEU A 316 -22.54 0.72 6.12
N ARG A 317 -22.73 -0.38 6.87
CA ARG A 317 -23.83 -1.34 6.66
C ARG A 317 -25.20 -0.65 6.76
N ASN A 318 -25.38 0.32 7.66
CA ASN A 318 -26.62 1.10 7.75
C ASN A 318 -26.85 2.05 6.57
N ARG A 319 -25.78 2.64 5.98
CA ARG A 319 -25.90 3.46 4.76
C ARG A 319 -26.17 2.62 3.51
N LEU A 320 -25.65 1.40 3.47
CA LEU A 320 -25.81 0.47 2.33
C LEU A 320 -26.96 -0.52 2.50
N LYS A 321 -27.81 -0.35 3.52
CA LYS A 321 -28.88 -1.32 3.88
C LYS A 321 -29.92 -1.54 2.78
N ASP A 322 -30.14 -0.52 1.93
CA ASP A 322 -31.14 -0.51 0.86
C ASP A 322 -30.50 -0.88 -0.50
N VAL A 323 -29.19 -1.13 -0.54
CA VAL A 323 -28.44 -1.56 -1.73
C VAL A 323 -28.56 -3.07 -1.91
N GLY A 324 -29.17 -3.49 -3.02
CA GLY A 324 -29.30 -4.90 -3.38
C GLY A 324 -27.97 -5.55 -3.80
N GLY A 325 -27.90 -6.87 -3.70
CA GLY A 325 -26.69 -7.65 -4.04
C GLY A 325 -26.26 -7.50 -5.50
N GLU A 326 -27.20 -7.20 -6.40
CA GLU A 326 -26.96 -6.89 -7.80
C GLU A 326 -26.02 -5.69 -8.02
N ALA A 327 -25.99 -4.71 -7.11
CA ALA A 327 -25.06 -3.58 -7.18
C ALA A 327 -23.59 -3.99 -7.00
N PHE A 328 -23.34 -5.10 -6.29
CA PHE A 328 -22.01 -5.70 -6.18
C PHE A 328 -21.63 -6.54 -7.41
N TYR A 329 -22.61 -6.89 -8.24
CA TYR A 329 -22.46 -7.77 -9.39
C TYR A 329 -23.06 -7.21 -10.72
N PRO A 330 -22.79 -5.95 -11.12
CA PRO A 330 -23.43 -5.33 -12.28
C PRO A 330 -22.98 -5.94 -13.61
N LEU A 331 -23.94 -6.16 -14.51
CA LEU A 331 -23.70 -6.66 -15.88
C LEU A 331 -23.03 -5.56 -16.73
N LEU A 332 -22.06 -5.95 -17.57
CA LEU A 332 -21.29 -5.04 -18.45
C LEU A 332 -21.78 -5.01 -19.91
N GLU A 333 -22.73 -5.87 -20.25
CA GLU A 333 -23.30 -6.05 -21.59
C GLU A 333 -24.80 -6.24 -21.46
N ASP A 334 -25.51 -5.12 -21.31
CA ASP A 334 -26.94 -5.11 -21.52
C ASP A 334 -27.37 -3.81 -22.21
N ASP A 335 -27.46 -3.87 -23.53
CA ASP A 335 -27.98 -2.78 -24.37
C ASP A 335 -29.52 -2.74 -24.39
N GLN A 336 -30.23 -3.63 -23.67
CA GLN A 336 -31.69 -3.75 -23.74
C GLN A 336 -32.46 -3.89 -22.42
N SER A 337 -31.86 -4.26 -21.29
CA SER A 337 -32.58 -4.25 -20.02
C SER A 337 -32.60 -2.86 -19.37
N ASN A 338 -33.82 -2.38 -19.15
CA ASN A 338 -34.08 -1.74 -17.87
C ASN A 338 -33.69 -2.77 -16.80
N LEU A 339 -32.68 -2.45 -15.98
CA LEU A 339 -32.45 -3.15 -14.72
C LEU A 339 -33.80 -3.35 -14.00
N PRO A 340 -34.04 -4.51 -13.33
CA PRO A 340 -35.22 -4.64 -12.50
C PRO A 340 -35.27 -3.43 -11.57
N HIS A 341 -36.40 -2.71 -11.58
CA HIS A 341 -36.52 -1.39 -10.99
C HIS A 341 -36.46 -1.46 -9.45
N SER A 342 -35.25 -1.58 -8.89
CA SER A 342 -34.94 -1.08 -7.56
C SER A 342 -35.13 0.43 -7.56
N ASN A 343 -35.58 1.00 -6.43
CA ASN A 343 -35.70 2.46 -6.30
C ASN A 343 -34.33 3.14 -6.47
N SER A 344 -33.24 2.47 -6.07
CA SER A 344 -31.86 2.97 -6.16
C SER A 344 -31.40 3.32 -7.57
N ASN A 345 -31.87 2.65 -8.63
CA ASN A 345 -31.40 2.96 -9.99
C ASN A 345 -31.86 4.36 -10.49
N ASN A 346 -33.07 4.77 -10.13
CA ASN A 346 -33.55 6.12 -10.43
C ASN A 346 -32.83 7.18 -9.59
N GLU A 347 -32.54 6.85 -8.32
CA GLU A 347 -31.82 7.72 -7.39
C GLU A 347 -30.35 7.88 -7.78
N LEU A 348 -29.67 6.82 -8.24
CA LEU A 348 -28.30 6.85 -8.75
C LEU A 348 -28.17 7.69 -10.02
N SER A 349 -29.14 7.59 -10.95
CA SER A 349 -29.18 8.44 -12.13
C SER A 349 -29.45 9.90 -11.79
N ALA A 350 -30.24 10.19 -10.75
CA ALA A 350 -30.42 11.56 -10.25
C ALA A 350 -29.13 12.07 -9.58
N ALA A 351 -28.51 11.26 -8.72
CA ALA A 351 -27.26 11.56 -8.03
C ALA A 351 -26.12 11.88 -9.02
N ALA A 352 -26.05 11.18 -10.16
CA ALA A 352 -25.09 11.47 -11.23
C ALA A 352 -25.18 12.91 -11.81
N THR A 353 -26.31 13.60 -11.65
CA THR A 353 -26.50 14.99 -12.08
C THR A 353 -26.14 16.04 -11.02
N LEU A 354 -25.85 15.62 -9.78
CA LEU A 354 -25.52 16.51 -8.68
C LEU A 354 -24.10 17.10 -8.81
N PRO A 355 -23.83 18.28 -8.21
CA PRO A 355 -22.49 18.82 -8.06
C PRO A 355 -21.50 17.77 -7.53
N LEU A 356 -20.27 17.78 -8.06
CA LEU A 356 -19.28 16.72 -7.83
C LEU A 356 -18.95 16.54 -6.34
N ILE A 357 -18.84 17.63 -5.57
CA ILE A 357 -18.64 17.59 -4.11
C ILE A 357 -19.77 16.88 -3.32
N ILE A 358 -20.97 16.73 -3.90
CA ILE A 358 -22.05 15.92 -3.32
C ILE A 358 -21.85 14.46 -3.72
N ARG A 359 -21.57 14.19 -5.00
CA ARG A 359 -21.31 12.84 -5.53
C ARG A 359 -20.12 12.15 -4.85
N GLU A 360 -19.05 12.88 -4.55
CA GLU A 360 -17.87 12.36 -3.84
C GLU A 360 -18.15 11.99 -2.37
N ARG A 361 -19.22 12.52 -1.78
CA ARG A 361 -19.61 12.27 -0.37
C ARG A 361 -20.73 11.24 -0.22
N ASP A 362 -21.38 10.88 -1.32
CA ASP A 362 -22.47 9.90 -1.35
C ASP A 362 -21.91 8.48 -1.35
N THR A 363 -22.19 7.73 -0.27
CA THR A 363 -21.62 6.40 -0.03
C THR A 363 -22.16 5.34 -1.00
N GLU A 364 -23.44 5.43 -1.39
CA GLU A 364 -24.05 4.48 -2.32
C GLU A 364 -23.61 4.77 -3.75
N TYR A 365 -23.59 6.05 -4.13
CA TYR A 365 -23.07 6.48 -5.43
C TYR A 365 -21.63 6.02 -5.62
N GLN A 366 -20.75 6.28 -4.65
CA GLN A 366 -19.34 5.88 -4.72
C GLN A 366 -19.18 4.35 -4.79
N LEU A 367 -19.93 3.57 -4.00
CA LEU A 367 -19.93 2.10 -4.10
C LEU A 367 -20.23 1.62 -5.53
N ASN A 368 -21.34 2.09 -6.10
CA ASN A 368 -21.77 1.71 -7.45
C ASN A 368 -20.71 2.08 -8.51
N ARG A 369 -20.15 3.30 -8.42
CA ARG A 369 -19.10 3.75 -9.34
C ARG A 369 -17.82 2.92 -9.20
N ILE A 370 -17.38 2.63 -7.97
CA ILE A 370 -16.16 1.84 -7.71
C ILE A 370 -16.27 0.45 -8.33
N ILE A 371 -17.37 -0.27 -8.09
CA ILE A 371 -17.58 -1.64 -8.59
C ILE A 371 -17.69 -1.67 -10.12
N LEU A 372 -18.35 -0.68 -10.73
CA LEU A 372 -18.39 -0.50 -12.17
C LEU A 372 -16.98 -0.29 -12.75
N PHE A 373 -16.17 0.61 -12.19
CA PHE A 373 -14.83 0.86 -12.68
C PHE A 373 -13.87 -0.31 -12.45
N ASP A 374 -13.93 -1.00 -11.31
CA ASP A 374 -13.15 -2.21 -11.05
C ASP A 374 -13.39 -3.27 -12.15
N ARG A 375 -14.66 -3.57 -12.45
CA ARG A 375 -15.05 -4.51 -13.51
C ARG A 375 -14.60 -4.06 -14.90
N LEU A 376 -14.83 -2.79 -15.24
CA LEU A 376 -14.42 -2.24 -16.54
C LEU A 376 -12.90 -2.24 -16.72
N LEU A 377 -12.13 -1.90 -15.67
CA LEU A 377 -10.68 -1.91 -15.69
C LEU A 377 -10.15 -3.35 -15.81
N LYS A 378 -10.69 -4.31 -15.05
CA LYS A 378 -10.38 -5.76 -15.20
C LYS A 378 -10.62 -6.25 -16.64
N ALA A 379 -11.61 -5.71 -17.34
CA ALA A 379 -11.91 -6.00 -18.75
C ALA A 379 -11.18 -5.11 -19.80
N TYR A 380 -10.28 -4.21 -19.39
CA TYR A 380 -9.39 -3.48 -20.31
C TYR A 380 -8.41 -4.44 -21.01
N PRO A 381 -8.04 -4.26 -22.29
CA PRO A 381 -8.41 -3.16 -23.19
C PRO A 381 -9.77 -3.31 -23.86
N TYR A 382 -10.42 -4.48 -23.81
CA TYR A 382 -11.66 -4.76 -24.55
C TYR A 382 -12.81 -3.79 -24.21
N LYS A 383 -12.91 -3.35 -22.96
CA LYS A 383 -13.93 -2.37 -22.50
C LYS A 383 -13.45 -0.90 -22.49
N LYS A 384 -12.35 -0.57 -23.18
CA LYS A 384 -11.79 0.81 -23.24
C LYS A 384 -12.82 1.88 -23.65
N ASN A 385 -13.69 1.60 -24.63
CA ASN A 385 -14.73 2.54 -25.05
C ASN A 385 -15.78 2.79 -23.96
N GLN A 386 -16.12 1.77 -23.16
CA GLN A 386 -17.05 1.94 -22.05
C GLN A 386 -16.40 2.71 -20.89
N ILE A 387 -15.12 2.47 -20.60
CA ILE A 387 -14.36 3.29 -19.64
C ILE A 387 -14.41 4.78 -20.04
N TRP A 388 -14.21 5.10 -21.32
CA TRP A 388 -14.36 6.46 -21.84
C TRP A 388 -15.77 7.04 -21.70
N LYS A 389 -16.82 6.21 -21.84
CA LYS A 389 -18.22 6.63 -21.69
C LYS A 389 -18.54 6.95 -20.22
N GLU A 390 -18.20 6.05 -19.31
CA GLU A 390 -18.48 6.22 -17.87
C GLU A 390 -17.63 7.33 -17.23
N ALA A 391 -16.36 7.47 -17.64
CA ALA A 391 -15.46 8.52 -17.16
C ALA A 391 -15.97 9.95 -17.46
N ARG A 392 -16.78 10.13 -18.50
CA ARG A 392 -17.43 11.42 -18.80
C ARG A 392 -18.54 11.79 -17.81
N ILE A 393 -19.05 10.82 -17.05
CA ILE A 393 -20.05 11.03 -16.00
C ILE A 393 -19.33 11.32 -14.68
N ASP A 394 -18.41 10.43 -14.29
CA ASP A 394 -17.54 10.57 -13.11
C ASP A 394 -16.40 9.56 -13.17
N ILE A 395 -15.35 9.78 -12.37
CA ILE A 395 -14.46 8.71 -11.92
C ILE A 395 -14.37 8.79 -10.40
N PRO A 396 -14.79 7.75 -9.66
CA PRO A 396 -14.78 7.76 -8.20
C PRO A 396 -13.33 7.95 -7.71
N PRO A 397 -13.06 8.78 -6.69
CA PRO A 397 -11.71 9.16 -6.28
C PRO A 397 -10.73 8.00 -6.15
N LEU A 398 -11.17 6.89 -5.52
CA LEU A 398 -10.38 5.67 -5.33
C LEU A 398 -9.86 5.05 -6.64
N MET A 399 -10.61 5.16 -7.74
CA MET A 399 -10.26 4.53 -9.02
C MET A 399 -9.57 5.48 -10.00
N ARG A 400 -9.34 6.76 -9.63
CA ARG A 400 -8.83 7.80 -10.53
C ARG A 400 -7.48 7.46 -11.15
N GLY A 401 -6.49 7.03 -10.36
CA GLY A 401 -5.14 6.70 -10.84
C GLY A 401 -5.13 5.62 -11.93
N LEU A 402 -5.75 4.48 -11.65
CA LEU A 402 -5.84 3.35 -12.60
C LEU A 402 -6.70 3.69 -13.84
N THR A 403 -7.77 4.46 -13.66
CA THR A 403 -8.63 4.85 -14.79
C THR A 403 -7.92 5.84 -15.73
N TRP A 404 -7.19 6.82 -15.18
CA TRP A 404 -6.38 7.73 -15.99
C TRP A 404 -5.30 6.99 -16.79
N ALA A 405 -4.61 6.04 -16.17
CA ALA A 405 -3.63 5.19 -16.85
C ALA A 405 -4.27 4.41 -18.03
N ALA A 406 -5.46 3.85 -17.84
CA ALA A 406 -6.21 3.16 -18.90
C ALA A 406 -6.67 4.10 -20.05
N LEU A 407 -7.13 5.31 -19.72
CA LEU A 407 -7.52 6.37 -20.68
C LEU A 407 -6.32 6.89 -21.49
N LEU A 408 -5.16 6.98 -20.85
CA LEU A 408 -3.89 7.36 -21.49
C LEU A 408 -3.32 6.24 -22.37
N GLY A 409 -3.63 4.97 -22.06
CA GLY A 409 -3.08 3.82 -22.77
C GLY A 409 -1.71 3.39 -22.25
N VAL A 410 -1.51 3.50 -20.93
CA VAL A 410 -0.31 2.97 -20.25
C VAL A 410 -0.31 1.45 -20.37
N GLU A 411 0.76 0.86 -20.91
CA GLU A 411 0.87 -0.59 -21.14
C GLU A 411 2.32 -1.11 -20.93
N GLY A 412 2.43 -2.39 -20.53
CA GLY A 412 3.67 -3.12 -20.29
C GLY A 412 4.17 -3.05 -18.84
N ALA A 413 5.35 -3.62 -18.60
CA ALA A 413 5.97 -3.71 -17.27
C ALA A 413 6.48 -2.34 -16.76
N ILE A 414 5.56 -1.50 -16.26
CA ILE A 414 5.84 -0.14 -15.81
C ILE A 414 6.88 -0.07 -14.67
N HIS A 415 6.82 -0.98 -13.70
CA HIS A 415 7.78 -1.04 -12.59
C HIS A 415 9.19 -1.32 -13.10
N ALA A 416 9.38 -2.42 -13.83
CA ALA A 416 10.67 -2.75 -14.43
C ALA A 416 11.25 -1.64 -15.32
N LYS A 417 10.40 -0.89 -16.04
CA LYS A 417 10.83 0.31 -16.80
C LYS A 417 11.29 1.45 -15.88
N TYR A 418 10.53 1.78 -14.84
CA TYR A 418 10.84 2.86 -13.91
C TYR A 418 12.06 2.56 -13.02
N ASP A 419 12.16 1.33 -12.54
CA ASP A 419 13.22 0.87 -11.64
C ASP A 419 14.58 0.87 -12.35
N ALA A 420 14.62 0.49 -13.63
CA ALA A 420 15.82 0.49 -14.47
C ALA A 420 16.38 1.87 -14.82
N ILE A 421 15.65 2.96 -14.58
CA ILE A 421 16.15 4.33 -14.83
C ILE A 421 17.05 4.76 -13.67
N ASP A 422 18.24 5.30 -13.97
CA ASP A 422 19.10 5.91 -12.95
C ASP A 422 18.43 7.17 -12.37
N LYS A 423 18.18 7.13 -11.07
CA LYS A 423 17.56 8.21 -10.28
C LYS A 423 18.54 8.81 -9.27
N ASP A 424 19.75 8.26 -9.17
CA ASP A 424 20.71 8.55 -8.10
C ASP A 424 21.86 9.42 -8.59
N THR A 425 22.41 9.16 -9.80
CA THR A 425 23.51 9.95 -10.37
C THR A 425 23.12 11.43 -10.49
N PRO A 426 23.88 12.38 -9.90
CA PRO A 426 23.54 13.80 -9.96
C PRO A 426 23.48 14.35 -11.39
N ILE A 427 22.41 15.08 -11.73
CA ILE A 427 22.23 15.75 -13.03
C ILE A 427 22.14 17.28 -12.86
N PRO A 428 22.48 18.09 -13.88
CA PRO A 428 22.47 19.55 -13.76
C PRO A 428 21.12 20.16 -13.33
N THR A 429 20.03 19.45 -13.62
CA THR A 429 18.65 19.81 -13.31
C THR A 429 18.26 19.63 -11.84
N ASP A 430 18.97 18.79 -11.07
CA ASP A 430 18.59 18.42 -9.70
C ASP A 430 18.38 19.65 -8.80
N ARG A 431 19.28 20.63 -8.89
CA ARG A 431 19.18 21.89 -8.14
C ARG A 431 17.92 22.71 -8.47
N GLN A 432 17.41 22.63 -9.69
CA GLN A 432 16.18 23.33 -10.07
C GLN A 432 14.95 22.62 -9.50
N ILE A 433 14.91 21.28 -9.61
CA ILE A 433 13.86 20.44 -9.03
C ILE A 433 13.78 20.66 -7.50
N GLU A 434 14.92 20.69 -6.81
CA GLU A 434 15.00 20.93 -5.36
C GLU A 434 14.46 22.30 -4.91
N VAL A 435 14.55 23.32 -5.77
CA VAL A 435 14.05 24.68 -5.48
C VAL A 435 12.57 24.85 -5.87
N ASP A 436 12.14 24.20 -6.95
CA ASP A 436 10.77 24.33 -7.46
C ASP A 436 9.76 23.60 -6.55
N ILE A 437 9.99 22.33 -6.19
CA ILE A 437 9.01 21.51 -5.45
C ILE A 437 8.53 22.18 -4.15
N PRO A 438 9.41 22.62 -3.21
CA PRO A 438 8.98 23.11 -1.90
C PRO A 438 8.34 24.51 -1.97
N ARG A 439 8.45 25.20 -3.11
CA ARG A 439 7.78 26.47 -3.41
C ARG A 439 6.39 26.23 -3.99
N CYS A 440 6.27 25.30 -4.93
CA CYS A 440 5.07 25.13 -5.73
C CYS A 440 3.94 24.38 -5.02
N HIS A 441 4.25 23.44 -4.11
CA HIS A 441 3.25 22.49 -3.58
C HIS A 441 2.88 22.68 -2.11
N GLN A 442 3.18 23.84 -1.51
CA GLN A 442 2.86 24.15 -0.09
C GLN A 442 1.36 24.15 0.25
N TYR A 443 0.47 24.10 -0.75
CA TYR A 443 -0.98 24.11 -0.56
C TYR A 443 -1.57 22.72 -0.24
N ASP A 444 -0.81 21.64 -0.40
CA ASP A 444 -1.27 20.26 -0.22
C ASP A 444 -0.37 19.52 0.78
N GLU A 445 -0.98 18.95 1.82
CA GLU A 445 -0.27 18.33 2.95
C GLU A 445 0.52 17.07 2.53
N LEU A 446 0.03 16.31 1.54
CA LEU A 446 0.67 15.08 1.08
C LEU A 446 1.88 15.41 0.19
N LEU A 447 1.71 16.35 -0.75
CA LEU A 447 2.73 16.75 -1.71
C LEU A 447 3.83 17.63 -1.09
N SER A 448 3.51 18.44 -0.08
CA SER A 448 4.50 19.22 0.69
C SER A 448 5.26 18.42 1.75
N SER A 449 4.86 17.18 2.01
CA SER A 449 5.56 16.29 2.94
C SER A 449 6.99 15.95 2.48
N PRO A 450 7.92 15.60 3.39
CA PRO A 450 9.28 15.18 3.01
C PRO A 450 9.30 13.99 2.04
N GLU A 451 8.37 13.05 2.19
CA GLU A 451 8.24 11.91 1.27
C GLU A 451 7.63 12.34 -0.08
N GLY A 452 6.65 13.24 -0.08
CA GLY A 452 6.14 13.85 -1.31
C GLY A 452 7.23 14.54 -2.11
N HIS A 453 8.07 15.33 -1.44
CA HIS A 453 9.26 15.93 -2.05
C HIS A 453 10.26 14.89 -2.58
N ALA A 454 10.48 13.79 -1.87
CA ALA A 454 11.36 12.71 -2.31
C ALA A 454 10.82 12.00 -3.56
N LYS A 455 9.52 11.70 -3.58
CA LYS A 455 8.83 11.09 -4.74
C LYS A 455 8.82 11.99 -5.96
N PHE A 456 8.56 13.29 -5.79
CA PHE A 456 8.69 14.27 -6.87
C PHE A 456 10.09 14.23 -7.50
N ARG A 457 11.15 14.28 -6.68
CA ARG A 457 12.53 14.21 -7.20
C ARG A 457 12.74 12.94 -8.01
N ARG A 458 12.34 11.77 -7.49
CA ARG A 458 12.50 10.48 -8.18
C ARG A 458 11.73 10.43 -9.52
N VAL A 459 10.46 10.83 -9.55
CA VAL A 459 9.62 10.80 -10.76
C VAL A 459 10.07 11.82 -11.81
N LEU A 460 10.35 13.06 -11.41
CA LEU A 460 10.81 14.12 -12.32
C LEU A 460 12.19 13.79 -12.91
N LYS A 461 13.11 13.30 -12.07
CA LYS A 461 14.45 12.90 -12.52
C LYS A 461 14.39 11.69 -13.45
N ALA A 462 13.58 10.68 -13.13
CA ALA A 462 13.35 9.55 -14.03
C ALA A 462 12.82 10.01 -15.40
N TRP A 463 11.93 11.00 -15.44
CA TRP A 463 11.44 11.58 -16.69
C TRP A 463 12.52 12.31 -17.48
N VAL A 464 13.30 13.20 -16.85
CA VAL A 464 14.38 13.93 -17.52
C VAL A 464 15.47 12.98 -18.05
N VAL A 465 15.86 11.97 -17.26
CA VAL A 465 16.89 10.98 -17.66
C VAL A 465 16.41 10.08 -18.80
N SER A 466 15.11 9.73 -18.85
CA SER A 466 14.54 8.90 -19.93
C SER A 466 14.24 9.65 -21.23
N HIS A 467 14.29 10.99 -21.23
CA HIS A 467 13.98 11.82 -22.40
C HIS A 467 15.11 12.83 -22.69
N PRO A 468 16.28 12.39 -23.18
CA PRO A 468 17.48 13.23 -23.32
C PRO A 468 17.34 14.40 -24.30
N ASP A 469 16.38 14.34 -25.23
CA ASP A 469 16.06 15.42 -26.18
C ASP A 469 15.15 16.52 -25.58
N LEU A 470 14.58 16.27 -24.39
CA LEU A 470 13.71 17.18 -23.66
C LEU A 470 14.44 17.80 -22.47
N VAL A 471 14.00 18.98 -22.04
CA VAL A 471 14.56 19.67 -20.87
C VAL A 471 13.48 19.93 -19.83
N TYR A 472 13.91 19.96 -18.57
CA TYR A 472 13.06 20.43 -17.48
C TYR A 472 12.80 21.93 -17.66
N TRP A 473 11.56 22.29 -17.93
CA TRP A 473 11.06 23.66 -17.83
C TRP A 473 10.29 23.84 -16.52
N GLN A 474 10.38 25.03 -15.93
CA GLN A 474 9.63 25.40 -14.74
C GLN A 474 8.12 25.16 -14.98
N GLY A 475 7.45 24.44 -14.08
CA GLY A 475 6.06 23.98 -14.25
C GLY A 475 5.91 22.51 -14.63
N LEU A 476 7.00 21.79 -14.96
CA LEU A 476 6.96 20.33 -15.13
C LEU A 476 6.64 19.61 -13.81
N ASP A 477 7.08 20.16 -12.69
CA ASP A 477 6.66 19.80 -11.32
C ASP A 477 5.14 19.89 -11.15
N SER A 478 4.54 20.99 -11.60
CA SER A 478 3.08 21.21 -11.57
C SER A 478 2.31 20.23 -12.46
N LEU A 479 2.90 19.79 -13.57
CA LEU A 479 2.34 18.71 -14.41
C LEU A 479 2.50 17.31 -13.77
N CYS A 480 3.59 17.06 -13.06
CA CYS A 480 3.83 15.82 -12.32
C CYS A 480 2.89 15.67 -11.12
N ALA A 481 2.58 16.77 -10.43
CA ALA A 481 1.83 16.81 -9.19
C ALA A 481 0.55 15.95 -9.16
N PRO A 482 -0.40 16.08 -10.11
CA PRO A 482 -1.63 15.30 -10.06
C PRO A 482 -1.41 13.81 -10.39
N PHE A 483 -0.45 13.46 -11.25
CA PHE A 483 -0.12 12.04 -11.51
C PHE A 483 0.52 11.39 -10.28
N LEU A 484 1.38 12.13 -9.57
CA LEU A 484 1.98 11.69 -8.32
C LEU A 484 0.95 11.60 -7.19
N TYR A 485 0.07 12.59 -7.04
CA TYR A 485 -1.00 12.58 -6.03
C TYR A 485 -1.91 11.36 -6.20
N LEU A 486 -2.44 11.13 -7.41
CA LEU A 486 -3.34 10.01 -7.70
C LEU A 486 -2.68 8.63 -7.61
N ASN A 487 -1.35 8.56 -7.66
CA ASN A 487 -0.59 7.31 -7.64
C ASN A 487 0.55 7.39 -6.62
N PHE A 488 0.32 8.00 -5.46
CA PHE A 488 1.39 8.33 -4.50
C PHE A 488 2.15 7.10 -4.02
N ASN A 489 1.48 5.95 -3.91
CA ASN A 489 2.08 4.67 -3.52
C ASN A 489 2.58 3.84 -4.72
N ASN A 490 2.54 4.39 -5.94
CA ASN A 490 3.02 3.76 -7.17
C ASN A 490 3.67 4.79 -8.11
N GLU A 491 4.89 5.19 -7.79
CA GLU A 491 5.69 6.14 -8.58
C GLU A 491 5.87 5.69 -10.05
N ALA A 492 6.01 4.39 -10.30
CA ALA A 492 6.13 3.85 -11.64
C ALA A 492 4.87 4.12 -12.49
N LEU A 493 3.69 4.07 -11.88
CA LEU A 493 2.43 4.42 -12.53
C LEU A 493 2.27 5.93 -12.71
N ALA A 494 2.68 6.75 -11.72
CA ALA A 494 2.73 8.21 -11.87
C ALA A 494 3.62 8.63 -13.06
N TYR A 495 4.84 8.10 -13.10
CA TYR A 495 5.81 8.27 -14.18
C TYR A 495 5.25 7.81 -15.53
N ALA A 496 4.63 6.63 -15.60
CA ALA A 496 4.09 6.10 -16.85
C ALA A 496 2.91 6.93 -17.37
N CYS A 497 2.01 7.39 -16.49
CA CYS A 497 0.94 8.32 -16.85
C CYS A 497 1.48 9.65 -17.40
N MET A 498 2.43 10.28 -16.69
CA MET A 498 3.04 11.52 -17.14
C MET A 498 3.76 11.36 -18.49
N SER A 499 4.51 10.27 -18.66
CA SER A 499 5.22 9.94 -19.91
C SER A 499 4.28 9.64 -21.08
N ALA A 500 3.09 9.10 -20.83
CA ALA A 500 2.05 8.91 -21.85
C ALA A 500 1.26 10.20 -22.15
N PHE A 501 1.11 11.10 -21.16
CA PHE A 501 0.37 12.35 -21.29
C PHE A 501 1.12 13.39 -22.14
N ILE A 502 2.40 13.64 -21.83
CA ILE A 502 3.19 14.72 -22.45
C ILE A 502 3.20 14.65 -23.99
N PRO A 503 3.60 13.55 -24.66
CA PRO A 503 3.64 13.50 -26.12
C PRO A 503 2.25 13.58 -26.77
N LYS A 504 1.17 13.35 -26.02
CA LYS A 504 -0.22 13.33 -26.51
C LYS A 504 -0.92 14.70 -26.42
N TYR A 505 -0.55 15.53 -25.45
CA TYR A 505 -1.23 16.82 -25.17
C TYR A 505 -0.28 18.03 -25.10
N LEU A 506 1.01 17.81 -24.86
CA LEU A 506 2.08 18.83 -24.75
C LEU A 506 3.21 18.50 -25.74
N TYR A 507 2.82 18.19 -26.97
CA TYR A 507 3.73 17.77 -28.04
C TYR A 507 4.80 18.83 -28.29
N ASN A 508 6.08 18.42 -28.25
CA ASN A 508 7.26 19.28 -28.39
C ASN A 508 7.39 20.46 -27.40
N PHE A 509 6.49 20.59 -26.41
CA PHE A 509 6.47 21.71 -25.46
C PHE A 509 7.75 21.80 -24.62
N PHE A 510 8.34 20.64 -24.28
CA PHE A 510 9.54 20.54 -23.45
C PHE A 510 10.86 20.42 -24.25
N LEU A 511 10.86 20.79 -25.54
CA LEU A 511 12.11 20.92 -26.30
C LEU A 511 13.01 22.01 -25.71
N LYS A 512 14.32 21.89 -25.97
CA LYS A 512 15.33 22.89 -25.56
C LYS A 512 15.14 24.25 -26.25
N ASP A 513 14.68 24.24 -27.50
CA ASP A 513 14.09 25.41 -28.15
C ASP A 513 12.63 25.06 -28.49
N ASN A 514 11.72 25.63 -27.72
CA ASN A 514 10.28 25.47 -27.85
C ASN A 514 9.60 26.76 -28.31
N SER A 515 10.37 27.77 -28.75
CA SER A 515 9.87 29.13 -29.02
C SER A 515 8.71 29.14 -30.04
N HIS A 516 8.88 28.41 -31.16
CA HIS A 516 7.84 28.25 -32.18
C HIS A 516 6.64 27.43 -31.69
N VAL A 517 6.87 26.43 -30.84
CA VAL A 517 5.80 25.60 -30.27
C VAL A 517 4.93 26.43 -29.33
N ILE A 518 5.54 27.22 -28.44
CA ILE A 518 4.82 28.14 -27.55
C ILE A 518 4.01 29.15 -28.35
N GLN A 519 4.57 29.73 -29.42
CA GLN A 519 3.83 30.65 -30.32
C GLN A 519 2.61 29.99 -30.97
N GLU A 520 2.71 28.73 -31.41
CA GLU A 520 1.58 27.97 -31.96
C GLU A 520 0.49 27.73 -30.90
N TYR A 521 0.87 27.24 -29.72
CA TYR A 521 -0.05 27.05 -28.59
C TYR A 521 -0.74 28.36 -28.19
N LEU A 522 -0.01 29.48 -28.13
CA LEU A 522 -0.54 30.80 -27.81
C LEU A 522 -1.47 31.37 -28.90
N THR A 523 -1.20 31.06 -30.17
CA THR A 523 -2.07 31.44 -31.29
C THR A 523 -3.40 30.70 -31.23
N VAL A 524 -3.36 29.36 -31.05
CA VAL A 524 -4.57 28.54 -30.87
C VAL A 524 -5.35 29.00 -29.65
N PHE A 525 -4.66 29.27 -28.54
CA PHE A 525 -5.25 29.78 -27.32
C PHE A 525 -5.99 31.12 -27.50
N SER A 526 -5.39 32.08 -28.20
CA SER A 526 -6.01 33.37 -28.52
C SER A 526 -7.28 33.18 -29.36
N GLN A 527 -7.25 32.30 -30.37
CA GLN A 527 -8.42 31.96 -31.18
C GLN A 527 -9.54 31.30 -30.36
N MET A 528 -9.19 30.41 -29.42
CA MET A 528 -10.17 29.78 -28.53
C MET A 528 -10.83 30.78 -27.59
N ILE A 529 -10.08 31.71 -26.98
CA ILE A 529 -10.71 32.79 -26.19
C ILE A 529 -11.62 33.63 -27.08
N ALA A 530 -11.17 34.06 -28.26
CA ALA A 530 -12.00 34.85 -29.18
C ALA A 530 -13.31 34.15 -29.60
N PHE A 531 -13.34 32.82 -29.64
CA PHE A 531 -14.52 32.02 -29.96
C PHE A 531 -15.46 31.80 -28.76
N HIS A 532 -14.91 31.47 -27.58
CA HIS A 532 -15.68 31.08 -26.40
C HIS A 532 -16.02 32.25 -25.46
N ASP A 533 -15.21 33.30 -25.43
CA ASP A 533 -15.38 34.50 -24.61
C ASP A 533 -14.89 35.76 -25.38
N PRO A 534 -15.70 36.27 -26.32
CA PRO A 534 -15.34 37.42 -27.15
C PRO A 534 -15.13 38.72 -26.34
N GLU A 535 -15.82 38.87 -25.20
CA GLU A 535 -15.68 40.04 -24.33
C GLU A 535 -14.31 40.06 -23.66
N LEU A 536 -13.88 38.92 -23.09
CA LEU A 536 -12.52 38.77 -22.56
C LEU A 536 -11.46 38.95 -23.66
N SER A 537 -11.68 38.39 -24.86
CA SER A 537 -10.75 38.55 -25.98
C SER A 537 -10.56 40.02 -26.38
N ASN A 538 -11.65 40.79 -26.46
CA ASN A 538 -11.59 42.21 -26.80
C ASN A 538 -10.88 43.01 -25.69
N HIS A 539 -11.19 42.74 -24.42
CA HIS A 539 -10.53 43.39 -23.30
C HIS A 539 -9.01 43.14 -23.27
N LEU A 540 -8.58 41.90 -23.50
CA LEU A 540 -7.15 41.55 -23.58
C LEU A 540 -6.45 42.30 -24.73
N ASN A 541 -7.09 42.40 -25.90
CA ASN A 541 -6.57 43.17 -27.03
C ASN A 541 -6.50 44.68 -26.72
N GLU A 542 -7.51 45.24 -26.05
CA GLU A 542 -7.55 46.67 -25.66
C GLU A 542 -6.43 47.07 -24.69
N ILE A 543 -6.08 46.20 -23.73
CA ILE A 543 -4.95 46.44 -22.82
C ILE A 543 -3.58 46.12 -23.44
N GLY A 544 -3.53 45.70 -24.71
CA GLY A 544 -2.30 45.31 -25.40
C GLY A 544 -1.69 44.01 -24.88
N PHE A 545 -2.48 43.11 -24.29
CA PHE A 545 -2.01 41.79 -23.86
C PHE A 545 -1.81 40.89 -25.08
N ILE A 546 -0.59 40.93 -25.63
CA ILE A 546 -0.13 39.97 -26.63
C ILE A 546 0.52 38.80 -25.88
N PRO A 547 0.06 37.56 -26.05
CA PRO A 547 0.74 36.39 -25.51
C PRO A 547 2.03 36.11 -26.30
N ASP A 548 3.12 36.74 -25.89
CA ASP A 548 4.45 36.60 -26.50
C ASP A 548 5.45 35.86 -25.58
N VAL A 549 6.47 35.24 -26.19
CA VAL A 549 7.53 34.50 -25.48
C VAL A 549 8.35 35.42 -24.55
N SER A 550 8.48 36.70 -24.91
CA SER A 550 9.24 37.70 -24.13
C SER A 550 8.63 38.04 -22.78
N THR A 551 7.31 37.93 -22.62
CA THR A 551 6.61 38.17 -21.34
C THR A 551 6.81 37.03 -20.33
N GLN A 552 7.39 35.90 -20.74
CA GLN A 552 7.69 34.75 -19.88
C GLN A 552 9.15 34.69 -19.39
N LEU A 553 10.10 35.24 -20.15
CA LEU A 553 11.53 35.22 -19.81
C LEU A 553 11.88 36.07 -18.58
N GLY A 554 11.00 37.00 -18.18
CA GLY A 554 11.08 37.76 -16.93
C GLY A 554 10.13 37.25 -15.88
N SER A 555 10.61 36.42 -14.95
CA SER A 555 9.97 36.03 -13.67
C SER A 555 8.59 35.34 -13.68
N ASN A 556 7.85 35.30 -14.80
CA ASN A 556 6.44 34.92 -14.85
C ASN A 556 6.10 33.67 -15.69
N MET A 557 6.99 32.67 -15.70
CA MET A 557 6.69 31.32 -16.20
C MET A 557 5.43 30.65 -15.57
N PRO A 558 5.00 30.94 -14.30
CA PRO A 558 3.78 30.33 -13.76
C PRO A 558 2.54 30.64 -14.59
N SER A 559 2.50 31.77 -15.29
CA SER A 559 1.26 32.32 -15.88
C SER A 559 0.67 31.50 -17.03
N LEU A 560 1.43 30.73 -17.78
CA LEU A 560 0.90 30.01 -18.96
C LEU A 560 0.33 28.63 -18.58
N LEU A 561 0.94 27.96 -17.60
CA LEU A 561 0.35 26.78 -16.94
C LEU A 561 -0.73 27.16 -15.90
N ASN A 562 -0.72 28.39 -15.38
CA ASN A 562 -1.80 28.97 -14.54
C ASN A 562 -2.80 29.84 -15.33
N LEU A 563 -2.73 29.89 -16.66
CA LEU A 563 -3.75 30.58 -17.44
C LEU A 563 -5.02 29.71 -17.32
N PRO A 564 -6.14 30.21 -16.75
CA PRO A 564 -7.30 29.38 -16.39
C PRO A 564 -8.04 28.73 -17.58
N PHE A 565 -7.48 28.84 -18.78
CA PHE A 565 -8.17 28.65 -20.04
C PHE A 565 -7.44 27.63 -20.95
N LEU A 566 -6.10 27.57 -20.96
CA LEU A 566 -5.38 26.33 -21.32
C LEU A 566 -5.65 25.24 -20.27
N GLN A 567 -5.89 25.65 -19.03
CA GLN A 567 -6.46 24.81 -18.00
C GLN A 567 -7.95 24.39 -18.23
N ARG A 568 -8.67 24.89 -19.26
CA ARG A 568 -10.13 24.64 -19.38
C ARG A 568 -10.58 23.56 -20.34
N GLU A 569 -9.77 23.09 -21.28
CA GLU A 569 -10.22 22.05 -22.22
C GLU A 569 -9.53 20.72 -21.99
N SER A 570 -8.24 20.62 -22.29
CA SER A 570 -7.42 19.46 -21.89
C SER A 570 -7.39 19.31 -20.36
N LEU A 571 -7.25 20.43 -19.64
CA LEU A 571 -7.18 20.44 -18.17
C LEU A 571 -8.53 20.64 -17.46
N SER A 572 -9.68 20.87 -18.14
CA SER A 572 -11.01 20.62 -17.50
C SER A 572 -11.60 19.27 -17.87
N LEU A 573 -11.16 18.62 -18.95
CA LEU A 573 -11.32 17.17 -19.06
C LEU A 573 -10.46 16.45 -18.00
N PHE A 574 -9.40 17.10 -17.50
CA PHE A 574 -8.65 16.66 -16.33
C PHE A 574 -9.35 17.06 -15.01
N CYS A 575 -9.59 18.36 -14.76
CA CYS A 575 -10.17 18.90 -13.52
C CYS A 575 -11.71 18.80 -13.37
N LYS A 576 -12.43 18.09 -14.26
CA LYS A 576 -13.80 17.58 -14.01
C LYS A 576 -13.80 16.07 -13.70
N THR A 577 -12.62 15.50 -13.56
CA THR A 577 -12.36 14.05 -13.57
C THR A 577 -11.24 13.69 -12.57
N VAL A 578 -10.49 14.68 -12.09
CA VAL A 578 -9.54 14.65 -10.95
C VAL A 578 -10.09 15.44 -9.76
N PHE A 579 -10.86 16.50 -10.03
CA PHE A 579 -11.68 17.31 -9.11
C PHE A 579 -13.10 17.41 -9.67
#